data_AF-A0A970CS86-F1
#
_entry.id   AF-A0A970CS86-F1
#
_cell.length_a   1.000
_cell.length_b   1.000
_cell.length_c   1.000
_cell.angle_alpha   90.00
_cell.angle_beta   90.00
_cell.angle_gamma   90.00
#
_symmetry.space_group_name_H-M   'P 1'
#
loop_
_entity.id
_entity.type
_entity.pdbx_description
1 polymer ?
#
loop_
_entity_poly.entity_id
_entity_poly.type
_entity_poly.pdbx_seq_one_letter_code
_entity_poly.pdbx_strand_id
1 'polypeptide(L)'
;MDDMSNVVAGKTYEDGLKQGIDTGIEKGIEQGIAIGVDKGIKALIHILTQLGLNRDAIVQFIQREFEISKVEAMIAYDRNLEL
;
A
#
# COMPACT_ATOMS: atom_id res chain seq x y z
N MET A 1 -8.65 23.64 -45.32
CA MET A 1 -7.73 22.91 -44.42
C MET A 1 -7.85 23.58 -43.06
N ASP A 2 -8.88 23.29 -42.26
CA ASP A 2 -9.00 23.91 -40.92
C ASP A 2 -9.86 23.12 -39.92
N ASP A 3 -10.16 21.84 -40.20
CA ASP A 3 -11.06 21.04 -39.34
C ASP A 3 -10.33 19.93 -38.56
N MET A 4 -9.19 19.44 -39.08
CA MET A 4 -8.44 18.37 -38.39
C MET A 4 -7.63 18.86 -37.18
N SER A 5 -7.30 20.15 -37.09
CA SER A 5 -6.52 20.72 -35.98
C SER A 5 -7.32 20.75 -34.67
N ASN A 6 -8.60 21.11 -34.72
CA ASN A 6 -9.48 21.14 -33.55
C ASN A 6 -9.82 19.74 -33.02
N VAL A 7 -10.04 18.77 -33.91
CA VAL A 7 -10.33 17.38 -33.53
C VAL A 7 -9.12 16.72 -32.86
N VAL A 8 -7.90 16.98 -33.36
CA VAL A 8 -6.67 16.45 -32.75
C VAL A 8 -6.42 17.08 -31.37
N ALA A 9 -6.62 18.39 -31.22
CA ALA A 9 -6.44 19.07 -29.94
C ALA A 9 -7.40 18.57 -28.86
N GLY A 10 -8.69 18.40 -29.18
CA GLY A 10 -9.68 17.83 -28.27
C GLY A 10 -9.33 16.41 -27.82
N LYS A 11 -8.94 15.56 -28.77
CA LYS A 11 -8.54 14.17 -28.48
C LYS A 11 -7.29 14.10 -27.58
N THR A 12 -6.27 14.92 -27.85
CA THR A 12 -5.06 14.94 -27.00
C THR A 12 -5.34 15.42 -25.57
N TYR A 13 -6.29 16.33 -25.40
CA TYR A 13 -6.71 16.80 -24.08
C TYR A 13 -7.47 15.72 -23.30
N GLU A 14 -8.41 15.03 -23.96
CA GLU A 14 -9.15 13.91 -23.37
C GLU A 14 -8.22 12.75 -22.98
N ASP A 15 -7.27 12.41 -23.84
CA ASP A 15 -6.26 11.38 -23.57
C ASP A 15 -5.37 11.76 -22.37
N GLY A 16 -4.92 13.02 -22.31
CA GLY A 16 -4.11 13.53 -21.20
C GLY A 16 -4.88 13.57 -19.87
N LEU A 17 -6.14 13.98 -19.89
CA LEU A 17 -7.00 13.98 -18.70
C LEU A 17 -7.25 12.55 -18.21
N LYS A 18 -7.57 11.63 -19.12
CA LYS A 18 -7.79 10.22 -18.79
C LYS A 18 -6.54 9.59 -18.19
N GLN A 19 -5.38 9.80 -18.80
CA GLN A 19 -4.11 9.30 -18.27
C GLN A 19 -3.80 9.89 -16.88
N GLY A 20 -4.07 11.18 -16.69
CA GLY A 20 -3.88 11.86 -15.40
C GLY A 20 -4.77 11.28 -14.29
N ILE A 21 -6.05 11.04 -14.59
CA ILE A 21 -7.00 10.43 -13.65
C ILE A 21 -6.60 8.98 -13.36
N ASP A 22 -6.35 8.17 -14.39
CA ASP A 22 -5.98 6.76 -14.26
C ASP A 22 -4.73 6.63 -13.36
N THR A 23 -3.69 7.41 -13.64
CA THR A 23 -2.44 7.43 -12.84
C THR A 23 -2.66 7.94 -11.42
N GLY A 24 -3.50 8.97 -11.24
CA GLY A 24 -3.78 9.56 -9.94
C GLY A 24 -4.54 8.59 -9.03
N ILE A 25 -5.53 7.89 -9.57
CA ILE A 25 -6.32 6.89 -8.85
C ILE A 25 -5.44 5.69 -8.47
N GLU A 26 -4.66 5.15 -9.42
CA GLU A 26 -3.78 4.01 -9.16
C GLU A 26 -2.81 4.29 -8.01
N LYS A 27 -2.09 5.42 -8.06
CA LYS A 27 -1.18 5.84 -6.99
C LYS A 27 -1.89 6.07 -5.67
N GLY A 28 -3.06 6.70 -5.69
CA GLY A 28 -3.84 6.97 -4.49
C GLY A 28 -4.30 5.69 -3.80
N ILE A 29 -4.75 4.70 -4.57
CA ILE A 29 -5.17 3.40 -4.06
C ILE A 29 -3.96 2.62 -3.50
N GLU A 30 -2.86 2.55 -4.26
CA GLU A 30 -1.65 1.84 -3.82
C GLU A 30 -1.12 2.40 -2.50
N GLN A 31 -1.00 3.74 -2.40
CA GLN A 31 -0.57 4.41 -1.17
C GLN A 31 -1.56 4.18 -0.01
N GLY A 32 -2.86 4.31 -0.27
CA GLY A 32 -3.89 4.10 0.74
C GLY A 32 -3.87 2.68 1.31
N ILE A 33 -3.73 1.67 0.46
CA ILE A 33 -3.60 0.27 0.86
C ILE A 33 -2.31 0.06 1.67
N ALA A 34 -1.16 0.54 1.18
CA ALA A 34 0.11 0.38 1.86
C ALA A 34 0.09 0.99 3.28
N ILE A 35 -0.45 2.21 3.43
CA ILE A 35 -0.61 2.87 4.73
C ILE A 35 -1.57 2.09 5.64
N GLY A 36 -2.68 1.58 5.09
CA GLY A 36 -3.67 0.80 5.84
C GLY A 36 -3.09 -0.50 6.40
N VAL A 37 -2.34 -1.24 5.56
CA VAL A 37 -1.67 -2.48 5.96
C VAL A 37 -0.64 -2.22 7.04
N ASP A 38 0.22 -1.20 6.89
CA ASP A 38 1.26 -0.85 7.88
C ASP A 38 0.63 -0.50 9.24
N LYS A 39 -0.42 0.34 9.25
CA LYS A 39 -1.17 0.67 10.48
C LYS A 39 -1.80 -0.55 11.13
N GLY A 40 -2.37 -1.46 10.34
CA GLY A 40 -2.96 -2.70 10.83
C GLY A 40 -1.93 -3.62 11.48
N ILE A 41 -0.78 -3.81 10.84
CA ILE A 41 0.33 -4.62 11.37
C ILE A 41 0.87 -4.00 12.66
N LYS A 42 1.04 -2.68 12.73
CA LYS A 42 1.46 -1.97 13.96
C LYS A 42 0.50 -2.19 15.12
N ALA A 43 -0.80 -2.04 14.88
CA ALA A 43 -1.82 -2.28 15.91
C ALA A 43 -1.78 -3.73 16.40
N LEU A 44 -1.65 -4.70 15.48
CA LEU A 44 -1.54 -6.12 15.80
C LEU A 44 -0.31 -6.40 16.69
N ILE A 45 0.87 -5.92 16.31
CA ILE A 45 2.11 -6.09 17.08
C ILE A 45 1.95 -5.52 18.49
N HIS A 46 1.38 -4.33 18.61
CA HIS A 46 1.15 -3.69 19.89
C HIS A 46 0.25 -4.54 20.80
N ILE A 47 -0.88 -5.02 20.27
CA ILE A 47 -1.83 -5.86 21.01
C ILE A 47 -1.17 -7.17 21.46
N LEU A 48 -0.49 -7.88 20.55
CA LEU A 48 0.15 -9.15 20.88
C LEU A 48 1.28 -8.98 21.91
N THR A 49 2.03 -7.87 21.83
CA THR A 49 3.05 -7.53 22.83
C THR A 49 2.42 -7.24 24.20
N GLN A 50 1.31 -6.50 24.27
CA GLN A 50 0.57 -6.26 25.51
C GLN A 50 0.00 -7.55 26.13
N LEU A 51 -0.36 -8.52 25.29
CA LEU A 51 -0.79 -9.86 25.72
C LEU A 51 0.38 -10.75 26.16
N GLY A 52 1.62 -10.25 26.14
CA GLY A 52 2.80 -10.94 26.63
C GLY A 52 3.42 -11.94 25.64
N LEU A 53 3.05 -11.89 24.36
CA LEU A 53 3.71 -12.71 23.35
C LEU A 53 5.12 -12.17 23.11
N ASN A 54 6.07 -13.10 22.98
CA ASN A 54 7.44 -12.75 22.62
C ASN A 54 7.57 -12.50 21.10
N ARG A 55 8.70 -11.90 20.71
CA ARG A 55 9.02 -11.57 19.32
C ARG A 55 8.83 -12.75 18.36
N ASP A 56 9.34 -13.93 18.70
CA ASP A 56 9.31 -15.09 17.80
C ASP A 56 7.87 -15.56 17.54
N ALA A 57 7.02 -15.55 18.57
CA ALA A 57 5.61 -15.89 18.43
C ALA A 57 4.86 -14.87 17.55
N ILE A 58 5.14 -13.57 17.72
CA ILE A 58 4.53 -12.50 16.93
C ILE A 58 4.99 -12.59 15.47
N VAL A 59 6.29 -12.78 15.21
CA VAL A 59 6.81 -12.94 13.86
C VAL A 59 6.22 -14.17 13.17
N GLN A 60 6.10 -15.30 13.87
CA GLN A 60 5.44 -16.49 13.31
C GLN A 60 3.95 -16.25 13.02
N PHE A 61 3.26 -15.49 13.87
CA PHE A 61 1.88 -15.10 13.65
C PHE A 61 1.74 -14.25 12.39
N ILE A 62 2.55 -13.19 12.25
CA ILE A 62 2.56 -12.31 11.07
C ILE A 62 2.86 -13.13 9.81
N GLN A 63 3.88 -13.99 9.85
CA GLN A 63 4.24 -14.86 8.73
C GLN A 63 3.05 -15.70 8.26
N ARG A 64 2.32 -16.32 9.19
CA ARG A 64 1.20 -17.22 8.88
C ARG A 64 -0.03 -16.47 8.39
N GLU A 65 -0.44 -15.41 9.09
CA GLU A 65 -1.70 -14.71 8.79
C GLU A 65 -1.61 -13.81 7.55
N PHE A 66 -0.41 -13.32 7.21
CA PHE A 66 -0.19 -12.49 6.01
C PHE A 66 0.42 -13.27 4.85
N GLU A 67 0.65 -14.57 5.01
CA GLU A 67 1.22 -15.47 3.98
C GLU A 67 2.54 -14.95 3.36
N ILE A 68 3.38 -14.30 4.18
CA ILE A 68 4.67 -13.74 3.77
C ILE A 68 5.85 -14.60 4.25
N SER A 69 7.04 -14.37 3.71
CA SER A 69 8.25 -15.05 4.18
C SER A 69 8.59 -14.66 5.62
N LYS A 70 9.32 -15.52 6.32
CA LYS A 70 9.81 -15.22 7.68
C LYS A 70 10.63 -13.93 7.72
N VAL A 71 11.42 -13.65 6.68
CA VAL A 71 12.23 -12.43 6.58
C VAL A 71 11.34 -11.19 6.46
N GLU A 72 10.31 -11.24 5.61
CA GLU A 72 9.35 -10.14 5.48
C GLU A 72 8.57 -9.92 6.78
N ALA A 73 8.16 -10.98 7.47
CA ALA A 73 7.51 -10.88 8.78
C ALA A 73 8.42 -10.25 9.84
N MET A 74 9.73 -10.58 9.83
CA MET A 74 10.70 -9.93 10.72
C MET A 74 10.84 -8.45 10.40
N ILE A 75 10.94 -8.07 9.12
CA ILE A 75 11.01 -6.67 8.69
C ILE A 75 9.74 -5.92 9.10
N ALA A 76 8.56 -6.52 8.88
CA ALA A 76 7.28 -5.93 9.25
C ALA A 76 7.18 -5.72 10.76
N TYR A 77 7.63 -6.69 11.56
CA TYR A 77 7.73 -6.58 13.01
C TYR A 77 8.68 -5.45 13.42
N ASP A 78 9.92 -5.46 12.93
CA ASP A 78 10.96 -4.50 13.35
C ASP A 78 10.62 -3.06 12.93
N ARG A 79 9.99 -2.87 11.76
CA ARG A 79 9.55 -1.54 11.28
C ARG A 79 8.40 -0.96 12.12
N ASN A 80 7.51 -1.82 12.62
CA ASN A 80 6.27 -1.40 13.28
C ASN A 80 6.33 -1.53 14.81
N LEU A 81 7.41 -2.08 15.35
CA LEU A 81 7.71 -2.06 16.77
C LEU A 81 8.27 -0.67 17.15
N GLU A 82 7.37 0.30 17.31
CA GLU A 82 7.70 1.53 18.05
C GLU A 82 7.47 1.26 19.54
N LEU A 83 8.52 1.47 20.35
CA LEU A 83 8.45 1.50 21.82
C LEU A 83 7.67 2.72 22.30
#